data_AF-A0A809T457-F1
#
_entry.id   AF-A0A809T457-F1
#
_cell.length_a   1.000
_cell.length_b   1.000
_cell.length_c   1.000
_cell.angle_alpha   90.00
_cell.angle_beta   90.00
_cell.angle_gamma   90.00
#
_symmetry.space_group_name_H-M   'P 1'
#
loop_
_entity.id
_entity.type
_entity.pdbx_description
1 polymer ?
#
loop_
_entity_poly.entity_id
_entity_poly.type
_entity_poly.pdbx_seq_one_letter_code
_entity_poly.pdbx_strand_id
1 'polypeptide(L)'
;MPNMIGFQSVLHGICSRLGAPNRKADIIVDQQSQFNTTQRELNEFYYQIREQPWALGPGLPVMDMKNMPAKPLVFQSGTMSAGLELVDIYLWIFKRYMERKELTKPLSRLVYTNLKTARTDSVSLQSVAKRFKEFLKNFLNQPQK
;
A
#
# COMPACT_ATOMS: atom_id res chain seq x y z
N MET A 1 -10.74 -3.35 11.99
CA MET A 1 -9.47 -2.83 12.57
C MET A 1 -8.86 -1.82 11.61
N PRO A 2 -8.76 -0.53 11.97
CA PRO A 2 -8.29 0.53 11.06
C PRO A 2 -6.89 0.27 10.46
N ASN A 3 -6.00 -0.34 11.23
CA ASN A 3 -4.61 -0.60 10.83
C ASN A 3 -4.49 -1.65 9.71
N MET A 4 -5.48 -2.53 9.56
CA MET A 4 -5.49 -3.57 8.51
C MET A 4 -5.69 -2.97 7.12
N ILE A 5 -6.53 -1.94 6.98
CA ILE A 5 -6.74 -1.24 5.71
C ILE A 5 -5.44 -0.53 5.29
N GLY A 6 -4.79 0.15 6.25
CA GLY A 6 -3.50 0.80 5.99
C GLY A 6 -2.42 -0.19 5.56
N PHE A 7 -2.37 -1.36 6.21
CA PHE A 7 -1.41 -2.40 5.86
C PHE A 7 -1.65 -2.97 4.45
N GLN A 8 -2.92 -3.18 4.04
CA GLN A 8 -3.25 -3.58 2.67
C GLN A 8 -2.73 -2.55 1.65
N SER A 9 -2.96 -1.25 1.88
CA SER A 9 -2.45 -0.19 1.01
C SER A 9 -0.93 -0.21 0.90
N VAL A 10 -0.22 -0.49 2.01
CA VAL A 10 1.24 -0.64 2.00
C VAL A 10 1.67 -1.81 1.10
N LEU A 11 1.06 -2.98 1.25
CA LEU A 11 1.40 -4.17 0.44
C LEU A 11 1.13 -3.94 -1.05
N HIS A 12 -0.01 -3.34 -1.41
CA HIS A 12 -0.30 -2.96 -2.80
C HIS A 12 0.72 -1.94 -3.33
N GLY A 13 1.09 -0.96 -2.51
CA GLY A 13 2.13 0.01 -2.81
C GLY A 13 3.48 -0.65 -3.11
N ILE A 14 3.89 -1.63 -2.30
CA ILE A 14 5.11 -2.42 -2.51
C ILE A 14 5.03 -3.18 -3.84
N CYS A 15 3.94 -3.94 -4.09
CA CYS A 15 3.76 -4.71 -5.32
C CYS A 15 3.89 -3.81 -6.57
N SER A 16 3.24 -2.66 -6.54
CA SER A 16 3.24 -1.73 -7.67
C SER A 16 4.56 -0.95 -7.80
N ARG A 17 5.38 -0.84 -6.73
CA ARG A 17 6.76 -0.31 -6.82
C ARG A 17 7.74 -1.36 -7.34
N LEU A 18 7.57 -2.62 -6.97
CA LEU A 18 8.39 -3.71 -7.49
C LEU A 18 8.20 -3.87 -8.99
N GLY A 19 6.95 -3.87 -9.46
CA GLY A 19 6.63 -3.84 -10.89
C GLY A 19 7.01 -5.10 -11.68
N ALA A 20 7.64 -6.09 -11.04
CA ALA A 20 7.89 -7.40 -11.63
C ALA A 20 7.96 -8.51 -10.55
N PRO A 21 7.57 -9.75 -10.87
CA PRO A 21 7.37 -10.83 -9.88
C PRO A 21 8.65 -11.34 -9.23
N ASN A 22 9.77 -11.18 -9.92
CA ASN A 22 11.08 -11.72 -9.51
C ASN A 22 11.92 -10.69 -8.74
N ARG A 23 11.40 -9.47 -8.51
CA ARG A 23 12.10 -8.49 -7.69
C ARG A 23 11.98 -8.82 -6.22
N LYS A 24 13.10 -8.71 -5.51
CA LYS A 24 13.19 -9.02 -4.09
C LYS A 24 12.95 -7.75 -3.27
N ALA A 25 12.15 -7.90 -2.21
CA ALA A 25 12.02 -6.92 -1.14
C ALA A 25 12.00 -7.65 0.19
N ASP A 26 12.66 -7.06 1.17
CA ASP A 26 12.58 -7.47 2.56
C ASP A 26 11.61 -6.54 3.26
N ILE A 27 10.54 -7.11 3.82
CA ILE A 27 9.54 -6.35 4.58
C ILE A 27 9.77 -6.63 6.07
N ILE A 28 10.26 -5.62 6.77
CA ILE A 28 10.46 -5.65 8.21
C ILE A 28 9.33 -4.83 8.84
N VAL A 29 8.61 -5.44 9.76
CA VAL A 29 7.50 -4.81 10.48
C VAL A 29 7.86 -4.75 11.95
N ASP A 30 7.56 -3.62 12.60
CA ASP A 30 7.76 -3.48 14.03
C ASP A 30 6.88 -4.47 14.82
N GLN A 31 7.38 -4.96 15.95
CA GLN A 31 6.70 -6.00 16.71
C GLN A 31 5.55 -5.43 17.55
N GLN A 32 4.31 -5.70 17.15
CA GLN A 32 3.09 -5.29 17.86
C GLN A 32 2.18 -6.49 18.13
N SER A 33 2.07 -6.88 19.40
CA SER A 33 1.35 -8.10 19.81
C SER A 33 -0.10 -8.18 19.31
N GLN A 34 -0.78 -7.03 19.16
CA GLN A 34 -2.18 -6.98 18.75
C GLN A 34 -2.41 -7.12 17.23
N PHE A 35 -1.43 -6.80 16.38
CA PHE A 35 -1.64 -6.69 14.92
C PHE A 35 -0.84 -7.68 14.09
N ASN A 36 0.27 -8.21 14.62
CA ASN A 36 1.22 -9.01 13.84
C ASN A 36 0.60 -10.32 13.30
N THR A 37 -0.33 -10.93 14.03
CA THR A 37 -1.02 -12.16 13.58
C THR A 37 -1.82 -11.89 12.31
N THR A 38 -2.70 -10.90 12.33
CA THR A 38 -3.54 -10.53 11.18
C THR A 38 -2.72 -10.02 10.00
N GLN A 39 -1.62 -9.28 10.25
CA GLN A 39 -0.70 -8.86 9.20
C GLN A 39 -0.01 -10.05 8.53
N ARG A 40 0.37 -11.07 9.31
CA ARG A 40 0.96 -12.31 8.79
C ARG A 40 -0.05 -13.06 7.92
N GLU A 41 -1.25 -13.30 8.45
CA GLU A 41 -2.32 -14.01 7.73
C GLU A 41 -2.66 -13.32 6.41
N LEU A 42 -2.78 -11.99 6.42
CA LEU A 42 -3.06 -11.20 5.22
C LEU A 42 -1.92 -11.28 4.20
N ASN A 43 -0.66 -11.24 4.65
CA ASN A 43 0.50 -11.37 3.79
C ASN A 43 0.58 -12.78 3.15
N GLU A 44 0.31 -13.82 3.92
CA GLU A 44 0.26 -15.20 3.42
C GLU A 44 -0.86 -15.37 2.38
N PHE A 45 -2.03 -14.82 2.67
CA PHE A 45 -3.16 -14.79 1.75
C PHE A 45 -2.80 -14.08 0.42
N TYR A 46 -2.20 -12.89 0.49
CA TYR A 46 -1.74 -12.16 -0.70
C TYR A 46 -0.64 -12.87 -1.47
N TYR A 47 0.22 -13.62 -0.78
CA TYR A 47 1.21 -14.47 -1.42
C TYR A 47 0.59 -15.65 -2.16
N GLN A 48 -0.46 -16.27 -1.61
CA GLN A 48 -1.14 -17.42 -2.25
C GLN A 48 -1.84 -17.04 -3.56
N ILE A 49 -2.32 -15.80 -3.68
CA ILE A 49 -3.07 -15.33 -4.86
C ILE A 49 -2.19 -14.66 -5.93
N ARG A 50 -0.86 -14.82 -5.86
CA ARG A 50 0.07 -14.24 -6.84
C ARG A 50 -0.12 -14.77 -8.27
N GLU A 51 -0.51 -16.03 -8.39
CA GLU A 51 -0.57 -16.73 -9.67
C GLU A 51 -1.80 -16.34 -10.50
N GLN A 52 -2.87 -15.85 -9.86
CA GLN A 52 -4.10 -15.51 -10.55
C GLN A 52 -4.70 -14.20 -10.03
N PRO A 53 -5.01 -13.23 -10.92
CA PRO A 53 -5.75 -12.03 -10.55
C PRO A 53 -7.12 -12.39 -9.99
N TRP A 54 -7.45 -11.85 -8.82
CA TRP A 54 -8.73 -12.13 -8.19
C TRP A 54 -9.80 -11.17 -8.71
N ALA A 55 -10.65 -11.69 -9.59
CA ALA A 55 -11.83 -10.99 -10.08
C ALA A 55 -13.00 -11.19 -9.10
N LEU A 56 -13.55 -10.10 -8.56
CA LEU A 56 -14.71 -10.13 -7.67
C LEU A 56 -16.05 -10.07 -8.41
N GLY A 57 -16.02 -9.91 -9.73
CA GLY A 57 -17.20 -9.86 -10.59
C GLY A 57 -17.15 -8.73 -11.61
N PRO A 58 -18.14 -8.64 -12.51
CA PRO A 58 -18.19 -7.64 -13.56
C PRO A 58 -18.22 -6.21 -12.98
N GLY A 59 -17.36 -5.32 -13.50
CA GLY A 59 -17.33 -3.91 -13.09
C GLY A 59 -16.64 -3.61 -11.75
N LEU A 60 -16.22 -4.64 -10.99
CA LEU A 60 -15.46 -4.46 -9.76
C LEU A 60 -13.94 -4.45 -10.04
N PRO A 61 -13.14 -3.76 -9.22
CA PRO A 61 -11.69 -3.82 -9.32
C PRO A 61 -11.16 -5.25 -9.21
N VAL A 62 -10.23 -5.61 -10.09
CA VAL A 62 -9.49 -6.87 -10.02
C VAL A 62 -8.31 -6.67 -9.07
N MET A 63 -8.16 -7.56 -8.08
CA MET A 63 -7.01 -7.55 -7.20
C MET A 63 -5.87 -8.32 -7.86
N ASP A 64 -4.77 -7.62 -8.17
CA ASP A 64 -3.56 -8.22 -8.75
C ASP A 64 -2.39 -8.13 -7.76
N MET A 65 -1.94 -9.31 -7.29
CA MET A 65 -0.83 -9.46 -6.36
C MET A 65 0.39 -10.13 -7.00
N LYS A 66 0.48 -10.24 -8.33
CA LYS A 66 1.57 -10.92 -9.04
C LYS A 66 2.98 -10.52 -8.57
N ASN A 67 3.15 -9.23 -8.24
CA ASN A 67 4.42 -8.65 -7.81
C ASN A 67 4.68 -8.71 -6.29
N MET A 68 3.87 -9.45 -5.52
CA MET A 68 4.07 -9.63 -4.09
C MET A 68 5.43 -10.29 -3.79
N PRO A 69 6.21 -9.81 -2.82
CA PRO A 69 7.47 -10.44 -2.43
C PRO A 69 7.26 -11.89 -1.97
N ALA A 70 8.17 -12.77 -2.38
CA ALA A 70 8.15 -14.17 -1.93
C ALA A 70 8.68 -14.38 -0.51
N LYS A 71 9.45 -13.42 0.01
CA LYS A 71 9.99 -13.51 1.36
C LYS A 71 8.88 -13.17 2.37
N PRO A 72 8.71 -13.96 3.45
CA PRO A 72 7.72 -13.66 4.48
C PRO A 72 8.08 -12.37 5.23
N LEU A 73 7.07 -11.77 5.88
CA LEU A 73 7.27 -10.65 6.79
C LEU A 73 8.22 -11.05 7.93
N VAL A 74 9.16 -10.18 8.24
CA VAL A 74 10.02 -10.31 9.42
C VAL A 74 9.53 -9.32 10.46
N PHE A 75 9.17 -9.83 11.64
CA PHE A 75 8.80 -8.97 12.77
C PHE A 75 10.01 -8.77 13.67
N GLN A 76 10.38 -7.51 13.93
CA GLN A 76 11.51 -7.15 14.78
C GLN A 76 11.07 -6.15 15.83
N SER A 77 11.63 -6.24 17.04
CA SER A 77 11.40 -5.21 18.06
C SER A 77 12.05 -3.89 17.63
N GLY A 78 11.47 -2.76 18.05
CA GLY A 78 12.05 -1.43 17.81
C GLY A 78 13.48 -1.27 18.36
N THR A 79 13.89 -2.05 19.37
CA THR A 79 15.28 -2.07 19.83
C THR A 79 16.27 -2.68 18.83
N MET A 80 15.78 -3.49 17.89
CA MET A 80 16.57 -4.20 16.89
C MET A 80 16.44 -3.58 15.49
N SER A 81 15.52 -2.63 15.30
CA SER A 81 15.25 -1.98 14.02
C SER A 81 14.88 -0.51 14.22
N ALA A 82 15.66 0.39 13.63
CA ALA A 82 15.43 1.83 13.67
C ALA A 82 14.32 2.31 12.69
N GLY A 83 13.37 1.42 12.35
CA GLY A 83 12.39 1.67 11.29
C GLY A 83 11.47 2.84 11.60
N LEU A 84 10.97 2.93 12.83
CA LEU A 84 10.07 4.00 13.26
C LEU A 84 10.79 5.34 13.33
N GLU A 85 12.02 5.35 13.86
CA GLU A 85 12.87 6.52 13.97
C GLU A 85 13.23 7.09 12.60
N LEU A 86 13.48 6.22 11.61
CA LEU A 86 13.69 6.63 10.23
C LEU A 86 12.44 7.30 9.63
N VAL A 87 11.24 6.79 9.95
CA VAL A 87 9.97 7.39 9.52
C VAL A 87 9.80 8.77 10.16
N ASP A 88 10.10 8.91 11.45
CA ASP A 88 10.01 10.20 12.15
C ASP A 88 10.94 11.25 11.54
N ILE A 89 12.19 10.88 11.25
CA ILE A 89 13.15 11.76 10.57
C ILE A 89 12.62 12.13 9.17
N TYR A 90 12.12 11.16 8.42
CA TYR A 90 11.56 11.39 7.08
C TYR A 90 10.39 12.38 7.12
N LEU A 91 9.41 12.14 7.99
CA LEU A 91 8.24 13.01 8.15
C LEU A 91 8.64 14.41 8.65
N TRP A 92 9.61 14.50 9.56
CA TRP A 92 10.13 15.77 10.06
C TRP A 92 10.78 16.61 8.96
N ILE A 93 11.56 15.99 8.06
CA ILE A 93 12.17 16.67 6.90
C ILE A 93 11.08 17.23 5.99
N PHE A 94 10.05 16.44 5.67
CA PHE A 94 8.93 16.90 4.84
C PHE A 94 8.12 18.00 5.52
N LYS A 95 7.89 17.91 6.83
CA LYS A 95 7.24 18.98 7.60
C LYS A 95 8.04 20.29 7.52
N ARG A 96 9.35 20.25 7.73
CA ARG A 96 10.25 21.41 7.60
C ARG A 96 10.15 22.04 6.21
N TYR A 97 10.14 21.22 5.16
CA TYR A 97 9.95 21.67 3.78
C TYR A 97 8.60 22.36 3.58
N MET A 98 7.50 21.77 4.06
CA MET A 98 6.15 22.34 3.96
C MET A 98 6.01 23.67 4.73
N GLU A 99 6.70 23.80 5.87
CA GLU A 99 6.80 25.03 6.65
C GLU A 99 7.75 26.07 6.05
N ARG A 100 8.33 25.80 4.86
CA ARG A 100 9.30 26.67 4.17
C ARG A 100 10.54 27.00 5.01
N LYS A 101 10.94 26.09 5.91
CA LYS A 101 12.17 26.24 6.71
C LYS A 101 13.38 25.85 5.87
N GLU A 102 14.53 26.44 6.20
CA GLU A 102 15.79 26.08 5.53
C GLU A 102 16.13 24.60 5.73
N LEU A 103 16.52 23.98 4.63
CA LEU A 103 17.02 22.60 4.56
C LEU A 103 18.41 22.62 3.96
N THR A 104 19.29 21.79 4.52
CA THR A 104 20.62 21.59 3.94
C THR A 104 20.49 20.96 2.55
N LYS A 105 21.48 21.19 1.68
CA LYS A 105 21.47 20.66 0.30
C LYS A 105 21.16 19.15 0.22
N PRO A 106 21.71 18.27 1.09
CA PRO A 106 21.34 16.85 1.11
C PRO A 106 19.86 16.59 1.42
N LEU A 107 19.29 17.29 2.40
CA LEU A 107 17.88 17.13 2.78
C LEU A 107 16.93 17.66 1.69
N SER A 108 17.28 18.79 1.07
CA SER A 108 16.54 19.32 -0.08
C SER A 108 16.54 18.36 -1.26
N ARG A 109 17.67 17.68 -1.52
CA ARG A 109 17.74 16.63 -2.55
C ARG A 109 16.84 15.46 -2.21
N LEU A 110 16.83 15.00 -0.95
CA LEU A 110 15.96 13.91 -0.49
C LEU A 110 14.48 14.24 -0.70
N VAL A 111 14.06 15.46 -0.36
CA VAL A 111 12.68 15.92 -0.64
C VAL A 111 12.41 15.92 -2.14
N TYR A 112 13.28 16.53 -2.93
CA TYR A 112 13.09 16.66 -4.38
C TYR A 112 12.92 15.30 -5.08
N THR A 113 13.74 14.29 -4.73
CA THR A 113 13.66 12.96 -5.34
C THR A 113 12.41 12.18 -4.92
N ASN A 114 11.85 12.47 -3.74
CA ASN A 114 10.69 11.74 -3.20
C ASN A 114 9.35 12.49 -3.35
N LEU A 115 9.37 13.77 -3.73
CA LEU A 115 8.19 14.61 -3.81
C LEU A 115 7.11 14.02 -4.75
N LYS A 116 7.54 13.34 -5.82
CA LYS A 116 6.67 12.74 -6.84
C LYS A 116 6.52 11.22 -6.72
N THR A 117 7.05 10.61 -5.65
CA THR A 117 6.99 9.15 -5.45
C THR A 117 5.93 8.74 -4.42
N ALA A 118 5.32 9.73 -3.75
CA ALA A 118 4.19 9.51 -2.86
C ALA A 118 3.00 8.97 -3.66
N ARG A 119 2.38 7.93 -3.12
CA ARG A 119 1.10 7.41 -3.60
C ARG A 119 0.09 7.61 -2.50
N THR A 120 -1.03 8.21 -2.85
CA THR A 120 -2.14 8.47 -1.94
C THR A 120 -3.36 7.73 -2.46
N ASP A 121 -3.74 6.66 -1.77
CA ASP A 121 -4.99 5.97 -2.03
C ASP A 121 -6.03 6.49 -1.05
N SER A 122 -6.99 7.27 -1.54
CA SER A 122 -8.12 7.76 -0.76
C SER A 122 -9.40 7.00 -1.12
N VAL A 123 -10.19 6.66 -0.11
CA VAL A 123 -11.50 6.03 -0.31
C VAL A 123 -12.55 7.14 -0.36
N SER A 124 -13.06 7.45 -1.55
CA SER A 124 -14.17 8.40 -1.73
C SER A 124 -15.49 7.67 -1.90
N LEU A 125 -16.42 7.88 -0.95
CA LEU A 125 -17.79 7.37 -1.04
C LEU A 125 -18.50 7.85 -2.30
N GLN A 126 -18.23 9.09 -2.74
CA GLN A 126 -18.78 9.63 -3.98
C GLN A 126 -18.27 8.87 -5.21
N SER A 127 -16.98 8.54 -5.25
CA SER A 127 -16.39 7.76 -6.33
C SER A 127 -16.95 6.34 -6.39
N VAL A 128 -17.14 5.70 -5.23
CA VAL A 128 -17.79 4.38 -5.11
C VAL A 128 -19.23 4.46 -5.61
N ALA A 129 -20.00 5.45 -5.15
CA ALA A 129 -21.39 5.64 -5.57
C ALA A 129 -21.51 5.89 -7.09
N LYS A 130 -20.60 6.67 -7.68
CA LYS A 130 -20.55 6.91 -9.12
C LYS A 130 -20.34 5.61 -9.91
N ARG A 131 -19.30 4.84 -9.56
CA ARG A 131 -19.00 3.55 -10.22
C ARG A 131 -20.16 2.56 -10.09
N PHE A 132 -20.79 2.50 -8.92
CA PHE A 132 -21.94 1.63 -8.71
C PHE A 132 -23.15 2.02 -9.56
N LYS A 133 -23.44 3.32 -9.69
CA LYS A 133 -24.50 3.83 -10.59
C LYS A 133 -24.23 3.49 -12.06
N GLU A 134 -22.98 3.67 -12.51
CA GLU A 134 -22.57 3.30 -13.88
C GLU A 134 -22.73 1.80 -14.13
N PHE A 135 -22.31 0.97 -13.17
CA PHE A 135 -22.50 -0.48 -13.21
C PHE A 135 -23.98 -0.85 -13.32
N LEU A 136 -24.84 -0.32 -12.44
CA LEU A 136 -26.29 -0.61 -12.48
C LEU A 136 -26.93 -0.16 -13.80
N LYS A 137 -26.56 1.01 -14.32
CA LYS A 137 -27.06 1.48 -15.62
C LYS A 137 -26.67 0.51 -16.74
N ASN A 138 -25.42 0.04 -16.75
CA ASN A 138 -24.96 -0.93 -17.74
C ASN A 138 -25.64 -2.29 -17.59
N PHE A 139 -25.91 -2.72 -16.35
CA PHE A 139 -26.59 -3.98 -16.05
C PHE A 139 -28.07 -3.94 -16.48
N LEU A 140 -28.78 -2.84 -16.18
CA LEU A 140 -30.20 -2.67 -16.51
C LEU A 140 -30.47 -2.45 -18.01
N ASN A 141 -29.47 -2.00 -18.77
CA ASN A 141 -29.58 -1.78 -20.21
C ASN A 141 -29.14 -2.99 -21.06
N GLN A 142 -28.86 -4.15 -20.46
CA GLN A 142 -28.59 -5.37 -21.22
C GLN A 142 -29.90 -5.94 -21.78
N PRO A 143 -29.99 -6.29 -23.07
CA PRO A 143 -31.17 -6.94 -23.61
C PRO A 143 -31.37 -8.29 -22.91
N GLN A 144 -32.56 -8.50 -22.36
CA GLN A 144 -32.92 -9.80 -21.79
C GLN A 144 -32.93 -10.83 -22.93
N LYS A 145 -32.11 -11.87 -22.78
CA LYS A 145 -32.16 -13.06 -23.63
C LYS A 145 -33.24 -14.01 -23.11
#